data_AF-A0A544SWX1-F1
#
_entry.id   AF-A0A544SWX1-F1
#
_cell.length_a   1.000
_cell.length_b   1.000
_cell.length_c   1.000
_cell.angle_alpha   90.00
_cell.angle_beta   90.00
_cell.angle_gamma   90.00
#
_symmetry.space_group_name_H-M   'P 1'
#
loop_
_entity.id
_entity.type
_entity.pdbx_description
1 polymer ?
#
loop_
_entity_poly.entity_id
_entity_poly.type
_entity_poly.pdbx_seq_one_letter_code
_entity_poly.pdbx_strand_id
1 'polypeptide(L)' 'MLPEFAGDYVIFSKNPDVDNSFMETDLWKNIPAVKNNQVFEINTKASTYSDPITLEYLLELFEKSFLQN' A
#
# COMPACT_ATOMS: atom_id res chain seq x y z
N MET A 1 18.16 4.21 2.37
CA MET A 1 17.00 4.93 2.94
C MET A 1 15.70 4.24 2.55
N LEU A 2 14.99 4.55 1.44
CA LEU A 2 13.68 3.90 1.14
C LEU A 2 13.71 2.36 1.09
N PRO A 3 14.68 1.71 0.41
CA PRO A 3 14.79 0.25 0.40
C PRO A 3 15.11 -0.38 1.76
N GLU A 4 15.63 0.40 2.72
CA GLU A 4 15.91 -0.09 4.08
C GLU A 4 14.67 -0.08 4.97
N PHE A 5 13.63 0.68 4.58
CA PHE A 5 12.35 0.76 5.29
C PHE A 5 11.23 -0.05 4.64
N ALA A 6 11.44 -0.53 3.41
CA ALA A 6 10.49 -1.37 2.70
C ALA A 6 10.74 -2.85 3.03
N GLY A 7 9.75 -3.50 3.64
CA GLY A 7 9.77 -4.94 3.91
C GLY A 7 9.34 -5.77 2.70
N ASP A 8 8.92 -7.02 2.96
CA ASP A 8 8.45 -7.95 1.93
C ASP A 8 7.17 -7.47 1.23
N TYR A 9 6.33 -6.71 1.96
CA TYR A 9 5.11 -6.11 1.45
C TYR A 9 5.07 -4.63 1.77
N VAL A 10 4.41 -3.86 0.92
CA VAL A 10 4.15 -2.44 1.13
C VAL A 10 2.65 -2.19 1.09
N ILE A 11 2.10 -1.70 2.20
CA ILE A 11 0.75 -1.13 2.20
C ILE A 11 0.87 0.34 1.88
N PHE A 12 0.45 0.73 0.68
CA PHE A 12 0.55 2.09 0.20
C PHE A 12 -0.77 2.82 0.38
N SER A 13 -0.81 3.76 1.32
CA SER A 13 -1.96 4.67 1.46
C SER A 13 -1.95 5.68 0.33
N LYS A 14 -2.75 5.39 -0.70
CA LYS A 14 -2.83 6.18 -1.91
C LYS A 14 -4.02 7.12 -1.83
N ASN A 15 -3.72 8.40 -1.96
CA ASN A 15 -4.73 9.40 -2.23
C ASN A 15 -4.73 9.66 -3.75
N PRO A 16 -5.85 9.41 -4.46
CA PRO A 16 -5.91 9.62 -5.91
C PRO A 16 -5.85 11.10 -6.30
N ASP A 17 -6.07 12.01 -5.36
CA ASP A 17 -6.11 13.46 -5.60
C ASP A 17 -4.75 14.15 -5.43
N VAL A 18 -3.69 13.40 -5.09
CA VAL A 18 -2.33 13.94 -4.94
C VAL A 18 -1.40 13.41 -6.01
N ASP A 19 -0.32 14.15 -6.25
CA ASP A 19 0.72 13.72 -7.18
C ASP A 19 1.46 12.48 -6.64
N ASN A 20 1.37 11.39 -7.39
CA ASN A 20 2.03 10.11 -7.09
C ASN A 20 3.22 9.85 -8.05
N SER A 21 3.75 10.90 -8.70
CA SER A 21 4.87 10.82 -9.65
C SER A 21 6.14 10.18 -9.09
N PHE A 22 6.32 10.17 -7.76
CA PHE A 22 7.44 9.46 -7.12
C PHE A 22 7.44 7.95 -7.42
N MET A 23 6.27 7.36 -7.74
CA MET A 23 6.15 5.96 -8.15
C MET A 23 6.85 5.69 -9.50
N GLU A 24 7.12 6.72 -10.30
CA GLU A 24 7.84 6.58 -11.56
C GLU A 24 9.36 6.56 -11.39
N THR A 25 9.87 6.91 -10.21
CA THR A 25 11.31 6.99 -9.95
C THR A 25 11.95 5.61 -9.90
N ASP A 26 13.22 5.55 -10.30
CA ASP A 26 14.02 4.33 -10.17
C ASP A 26 14.14 3.87 -8.71
N LEU A 27 14.10 4.79 -7.76
CA LEU A 27 14.15 4.47 -6.34
C LEU A 27 12.94 3.63 -5.92
N TRP A 28 11.73 4.03 -6.31
CA TRP A 28 10.50 3.29 -6.04
C TRP A 28 10.48 1.95 -6.77
N LYS A 29 10.73 1.98 -8.09
CA LYS A 29 10.73 0.78 -8.95
C LYS A 29 11.77 -0.26 -8.53
N ASN A 30 12.84 0.17 -7.83
CA ASN A 30 13.87 -0.75 -7.36
C ASN A 30 13.57 -1.46 -6.03
N ILE A 31 12.49 -1.11 -5.33
CA ILE A 31 12.09 -1.76 -4.07
C ILE A 31 11.69 -3.22 -4.36
N PRO A 32 12.18 -4.21 -3.60
CA PRO A 32 11.84 -5.62 -3.80
C PRO A 32 10.34 -5.89 -3.84
N ALA A 33 9.57 -5.35 -2.88
CA ALA A 33 8.12 -5.50 -2.84
C ALA A 33 7.43 -4.94 -4.11
N VAL A 34 7.91 -3.82 -4.67
CA VAL A 34 7.39 -3.25 -5.92
C VAL A 34 7.66 -4.20 -7.10
N LYS A 35 8.86 -4.75 -7.19
CA LYS A 35 9.23 -5.71 -8.25
C LYS A 35 8.44 -7.01 -8.18
N ASN A 36 8.08 -7.43 -6.97
CA ASN A 36 7.39 -8.69 -6.72
C ASN A 36 5.85 -8.55 -6.75
N ASN A 37 5.30 -7.40 -7.14
CA ASN A 37 3.87 -7.09 -7.07
C ASN A 37 3.27 -7.26 -5.66
N GLN A 38 4.06 -6.96 -4.63
CA GLN A 38 3.69 -7.04 -3.20
C GLN A 38 3.35 -5.65 -2.64
N VAL A 39 2.80 -4.78 -3.48
CA VAL A 39 2.31 -3.46 -3.09
C VAL A 39 0.79 -3.47 -3.12
N PHE A 40 0.17 -3.21 -1.96
CA PHE A 40 -1.28 -3.17 -1.83
C PHE A 40 -1.72 -1.74 -1.53
N GLU A 41 -2.56 -1.19 -2.39
CA GLU A 41 -3.04 0.19 -2.27
C GLU A 41 -4.28 0.24 -1.36
N ILE A 42 -4.25 1.11 -0.35
CA ILE A 42 -5.43 1.47 0.45
C ILE A 42 -5.84 2.90 0.13
N ASN A 43 -7.14 3.18 0.09
CA ASN A 43 -7.61 4.54 -0.12
C ASN A 43 -7.41 5.36 1.16
N THR A 44 -6.56 6.38 1.12
CA THR A 44 -6.24 7.20 2.31
C THR A 44 -7.50 7.79 2.96
N LYS A 45 -8.45 8.30 2.18
CA LYS A 45 -9.67 8.93 2.71
C LYS A 45 -10.57 7.93 3.44
N ALA A 46 -10.62 6.69 2.97
CA ALA A 46 -11.39 5.61 3.60
C ALA A 46 -10.67 4.95 4.80
N SER A 47 -9.35 5.15 4.92
CA SER A 47 -8.48 4.48 5.89
C SER A 47 -7.80 5.42 6.91
N THR A 48 -8.21 6.69 6.95
CA THR A 48 -7.59 7.69 7.85
C THR A 48 -7.90 7.43 9.32
N TYR A 49 -9.04 6.82 9.62
CA TYR A 49 -9.52 6.62 10.99
C TYR A 49 -9.36 5.17 11.45
N SER A 50 -9.72 4.91 12.71
CA SER A 50 -9.67 3.59 13.33
C SER A 50 -11.01 3.21 13.95
N ASP A 51 -12.10 3.77 13.42
CA ASP A 51 -13.45 3.37 13.81
C ASP A 51 -13.76 1.96 13.27
N PRO A 52 -14.78 1.28 13.82
CA PRO A 52 -15.10 -0.09 13.44
C PRO A 52 -15.38 -0.29 11.95
N ILE A 53 -15.93 0.72 11.25
CA ILE A 53 -16.25 0.61 9.82
C ILE A 53 -14.95 0.63 9.01
N THR A 54 -14.04 1.56 9.32
CA THR A 54 -12.72 1.60 8.67
C THR A 54 -11.91 0.34 8.95
N LEU A 55 -11.95 -0.20 10.18
CA LEU A 55 -11.23 -1.43 10.52
C LEU A 55 -11.76 -2.64 9.75
N GLU A 56 -13.08 -2.76 9.58
CA GLU A 56 -13.68 -3.83 8.78
C GLU A 56 -13.27 -3.72 7.30
N TYR A 57 -13.31 -2.51 6.73
CA TYR A 57 -12.86 -2.25 5.36
C TYR A 57 -11.38 -2.64 5.14
N LEU A 58 -10.50 -2.29 6.09
CA LEU A 58 -9.09 -2.64 6.02
C LEU A 58 -8.86 -4.15 6.17
N LEU A 59 -9.61 -4.81 7.06
CA LEU A 59 -9.55 -6.25 7.26
C LEU A 59 -9.90 -6.99 5.97
N GLU A 60 -11.03 -6.68 5.34
CA GLU A 60 -11.44 -7.28 4.06
C GLU A 60 -10.37 -7.09 2.97
N LEU A 61 -9.80 -5.88 2.89
CA LEU A 61 -8.74 -5.58 1.93
C LEU A 61 -7.49 -6.41 2.18
N PHE A 62 -7.06 -6.56 3.43
CA PHE A 62 -5.88 -7.36 3.76
C PHE A 62 -6.12 -8.85 3.57
N GLU A 63 -7.26 -9.39 3.97
CA GLU A 63 -7.60 -10.79 3.70
C GLU A 63 -7.57 -11.08 2.20
N LYS A 64 -8.17 -10.21 1.39
CA LYS A 64 -8.12 -10.33 -0.07
C LYS A 64 -6.69 -10.23 -0.62
N SER A 65 -5.89 -9.30 -0.11
CA SER A 65 -4.55 -9.05 -0.64
C SER A 65 -3.53 -10.12 -0.26
N PHE A 66 -3.66 -10.71 0.93
CA PHE A 66 -2.69 -11.68 1.46
C PHE A 66 -3.12 -13.15 1.33
N LEU A 67 -4.43 -13.44 1.32
CA LEU A 67 -4.93 -14.83 1.47
C LEU A 67 -5.62 -15.38 0.23
N GLN A 68 -6.08 -14.56 -0.71
CA GLN A 68 -6.68 -15.04 -1.96
C GLN A 68 -5.59 -15.30 -3.00
N ASN A 69 -5.02 -16.52 -2.96
CA ASN A 69 -4.21 -17.14 -4.01
C ASN A 69 -5.04 -18.17 -4.78
#